data_AF-A0A210PGD4-F1
#
_entry.id   AF-A0A210PGD4-F1
#
_cell.length_a   1.000
_cell.length_b   1.000
_cell.length_c   1.000
_cell.angle_alpha   90.00
_cell.angle_beta   90.00
_cell.angle_gamma   90.00
#
_symmetry.space_group_name_H-M   'P 1'
#
loop_
_entity.id
_entity.type
_entity.pdbx_description
1 polymer ?
#
loop_
_entity_poly.entity_id
_entity_poly.type
_entity_poly.pdbx_seq_one_letter_code
_entity_poly.pdbx_strand_id
1 'polypeptide(L)'
;MVIEHCELLLIHIVPVGDDTKIVDKANRQVSPQLNSEVYSTQSGRHLYNRLIQLVQQHYTLASTTVTGIPMKEEQNASSSANYDVEILHPFSVHQDLLKSAHGDGLVIPSKEGLPTETITLKWCTPKSNVVEMHYCTDVHRVTPVDVNSRPSSCLTNFLLSGRAVMLEQPKKTGIKVISHMLASHGGEIFIHAIHTGRSLLEDPPSISEGCGGRVTDYRINDFGEFMKENRLAPALPNMLEEPEDPPLDRAQSHLERMSRYWPMVIGETIIFNMASHIDPLPTLIVKETLDEDDVIECRKAIYHVVGMESRNEALPITSSGSRAKGPKRDEQYRQMWSELEALVGAHASTSPMHQRILDCILDCKKTDDSKPSPRKGEKSVKEEKMDVESQAEQSWKELEKYEKMTEREKQDANKADIAPQPKRQRTGLEGPFTPTGAGPQNLLSLWTNRIKSVHSRRHEEFSGRQESGEGIAELYKHLNEPKETGEQTKI
;
A
#
# COMPACT_ATOMS: atom_id res chain seq x y z
N MET A 1 -19.92 -6.39 37.99
CA MET A 1 -19.20 -7.55 37.43
C MET A 1 -18.90 -8.51 38.56
N VAL A 2 -19.08 -9.82 38.34
CA VAL A 2 -18.65 -10.87 39.28
C VAL A 2 -17.20 -11.23 38.92
N ILE A 3 -16.37 -11.53 39.92
CA ILE A 3 -14.98 -11.97 39.69
C ILE A 3 -15.01 -13.45 39.32
N GLU A 4 -14.72 -13.76 38.05
CA GLU A 4 -14.69 -15.14 37.54
C GLU A 4 -13.43 -15.89 38.01
N HIS A 5 -12.29 -15.20 38.05
CA HIS A 5 -11.01 -15.74 38.52
C HIS A 5 -10.18 -14.65 39.21
N CYS A 6 -9.50 -15.02 40.30
CA CYS A 6 -8.64 -14.14 41.08
C CYS A 6 -7.38 -14.90 41.52
N GLU A 7 -6.23 -14.31 41.26
CA GLU A 7 -4.94 -14.75 41.80
C GLU A 7 -4.50 -13.78 42.90
N LEU A 8 -4.39 -14.28 44.13
CA LEU A 8 -3.95 -13.52 45.29
C LEU A 8 -2.50 -13.84 45.61
N LEU A 9 -1.60 -12.90 45.30
CA LEU A 9 -0.21 -12.96 45.72
C LEU A 9 0.01 -12.17 47.01
N LEU A 10 0.47 -12.86 48.05
CA LEU A 10 0.85 -12.25 49.34
C LEU A 10 2.37 -12.19 49.43
N ILE A 11 2.93 -10.98 49.48
CA ILE A 11 4.37 -10.76 49.64
C ILE A 11 4.64 -10.32 51.08
N HIS A 12 5.19 -11.22 51.88
CA HIS A 12 5.72 -10.90 53.21
C HIS A 12 7.12 -10.31 53.08
N ILE A 13 7.32 -9.12 53.65
CA ILE A 13 8.55 -8.35 53.54
C ILE A 13 9.15 -8.19 54.95
N VAL A 14 10.44 -8.53 55.10
CA VAL A 14 11.19 -8.33 56.34
C VAL A 14 12.41 -7.42 56.11
N PRO A 15 12.92 -6.72 57.15
CA PRO A 15 14.18 -5.99 57.04
C PRO A 15 15.35 -6.90 56.60
N VAL A 16 16.31 -6.33 55.90
CA VAL A 16 17.54 -7.05 55.51
C VAL A 16 18.30 -7.47 56.76
N GLY A 17 18.64 -8.76 56.85
CA GLY A 17 19.35 -9.34 58.00
C GLY A 17 18.45 -9.95 59.07
N ASP A 18 17.14 -9.73 59.01
CA ASP A 18 16.18 -10.38 59.89
C ASP A 18 15.75 -11.75 59.36
N ASP A 19 15.47 -12.69 60.28
CA ASP A 19 14.95 -14.00 59.95
C ASP A 19 13.48 -13.94 59.50
N THR A 20 13.16 -14.69 58.44
CA THR A 20 11.78 -14.78 57.92
C THR A 20 10.94 -15.73 58.78
N LYS A 21 9.84 -15.23 59.34
CA LYS A 21 8.89 -16.04 60.12
C LYS A 21 7.84 -16.75 59.24
N ILE A 22 7.68 -16.26 58.02
CA ILE A 22 6.77 -16.80 57.00
C ILE A 22 7.63 -17.38 55.88
N VAL A 23 7.30 -18.59 55.44
CA VAL A 23 7.96 -19.29 54.34
C VAL A 23 7.16 -19.17 53.05
N ASP A 24 7.85 -19.26 51.91
CA ASP A 24 7.23 -19.32 50.60
C ASP A 24 6.19 -20.47 50.55
N LYS A 25 5.04 -20.19 49.95
CA LYS A 25 4.00 -21.19 49.65
C LYS A 25 3.62 -21.06 48.20
N ALA A 26 3.84 -22.13 47.44
CA ALA A 26 3.45 -22.22 46.04
C ALA A 26 1.94 -21.98 45.85
N ASN A 27 1.58 -21.59 44.63
CA ASN A 27 0.19 -21.40 44.21
C ASN A 27 -0.70 -22.57 44.63
N ARG A 28 -1.78 -22.26 45.35
CA ARG A 28 -2.80 -23.22 45.78
C ARG A 28 -4.19 -22.68 45.50
N GLN A 29 -5.10 -23.55 45.11
CA GLN A 29 -6.51 -23.22 45.00
C GLN A 29 -7.14 -23.10 46.40
N VAL A 30 -7.65 -21.92 46.73
CA VAL A 30 -8.36 -21.62 47.98
C VAL A 30 -9.86 -21.78 47.79
N SER A 31 -10.38 -21.41 46.62
CA SER A 31 -11.77 -21.62 46.21
C SER A 31 -11.85 -21.77 44.69
N PRO A 32 -13.01 -22.14 44.10
CA PRO A 32 -13.14 -22.27 42.64
C PRO A 32 -12.70 -21.03 41.86
N GLN A 33 -12.85 -19.84 42.45
CA GLN A 33 -12.51 -18.55 41.85
C GLN A 33 -11.19 -17.96 42.38
N LEU A 34 -10.56 -18.54 43.40
CA LEU A 34 -9.40 -17.95 44.07
C LEU A 34 -8.23 -18.92 44.17
N ASN A 35 -7.12 -18.53 43.55
CA ASN A 35 -5.81 -19.11 43.79
C ASN A 35 -4.99 -18.16 44.68
N SER A 36 -4.14 -18.71 45.54
CA SER A 36 -3.29 -17.92 46.42
C SER A 36 -1.87 -18.44 46.45
N GLU A 37 -0.92 -17.53 46.43
CA GLU A 37 0.51 -17.78 46.55
C GLU A 37 1.13 -16.85 47.59
N VAL A 38 2.13 -17.33 48.33
CA VAL A 38 2.82 -16.54 49.36
C VAL A 38 4.31 -16.52 49.06
N TYR A 39 4.88 -15.33 49.04
CA TYR A 39 6.32 -15.10 48.93
C TYR A 39 6.83 -14.40 50.18
N SER A 40 8.00 -14.79 50.64
CA SER A 40 8.76 -14.18 51.70
C SER A 40 10.05 -13.61 51.10
N THR A 41 10.32 -12.34 51.34
CA THR A 41 11.52 -11.68 50.80
C THR A 41 12.01 -10.59 51.75
N GLN A 42 13.30 -10.28 51.68
CA GLN A 42 13.86 -9.14 52.39
C GLN A 42 13.52 -7.83 51.66
N SER A 43 13.59 -6.71 52.37
CA SER A 43 13.36 -5.38 51.80
C SER A 43 14.49 -4.95 50.85
N GLY A 44 14.31 -3.81 50.18
CA GLY A 44 15.31 -3.26 49.25
C GLY A 44 15.44 -4.10 47.96
N ARG A 45 16.69 -4.46 47.60
CA ARG A 45 16.99 -5.13 46.32
C ARG A 45 16.31 -6.50 46.19
N HIS A 46 16.13 -7.24 47.29
CA HIS A 46 15.48 -8.54 47.27
C HIS A 46 13.99 -8.45 46.88
N LEU A 47 13.29 -7.43 47.41
CA LEU A 47 11.92 -7.13 47.00
C LEU A 47 11.84 -6.71 45.54
N TYR A 48 12.74 -5.81 45.09
CA TYR A 48 12.82 -5.38 43.70
C TYR A 48 12.98 -6.59 42.75
N ASN A 49 13.96 -7.46 43.02
CA ASN A 49 14.21 -8.66 42.23
C ASN A 49 12.97 -9.58 42.16
N ARG A 50 12.27 -9.75 43.29
CA ARG A 50 11.04 -10.55 43.35
C ARG A 50 9.92 -9.93 42.52
N LEU A 51 9.73 -8.62 42.59
CA LEU A 51 8.70 -7.93 41.79
C LEU A 51 8.98 -8.02 40.29
N ILE A 52 10.26 -7.94 39.88
CA ILE A 52 10.66 -8.14 38.47
C ILE A 52 10.42 -9.58 38.02
N GLN A 53 10.61 -10.58 38.89
CA GLN A 53 10.26 -11.96 38.57
C GLN A 53 8.74 -12.13 38.40
N LEU A 54 7.96 -11.55 39.31
CA LEU A 54 6.49 -11.64 39.27
C LEU A 54 5.90 -10.95 38.04
N VAL A 55 6.40 -9.77 37.65
CA VAL A 55 5.92 -9.09 36.43
C VAL A 55 6.23 -9.92 35.17
N GLN A 56 7.39 -10.56 35.11
CA GLN A 56 7.72 -11.46 34.00
C GLN A 56 6.76 -12.66 33.94
N GLN A 57 6.40 -13.24 35.08
CA GLN A 57 5.43 -14.34 35.13
C GLN A 57 4.02 -13.88 34.75
N HIS A 58 3.52 -12.81 35.38
CA HIS A 58 2.15 -12.32 35.17
C HIS A 58 1.87 -11.89 33.72
N TYR A 59 2.88 -11.34 33.03
CA TYR A 59 2.74 -10.86 31.66
C TYR A 59 3.45 -11.72 30.62
N THR A 60 3.99 -12.88 31.02
CA THR A 60 4.74 -13.79 30.13
C THR A 60 5.86 -13.04 29.37
N LEU A 61 6.66 -12.28 30.12
CA LEU A 61 7.78 -11.52 29.56
C LEU A 61 9.06 -12.36 29.57
N ALA A 62 9.88 -12.15 28.56
CA ALA A 62 11.26 -12.56 28.50
C ALA A 62 12.20 -11.38 28.78
N SER A 63 13.44 -11.71 29.10
CA SER A 63 14.54 -10.77 29.22
C SER A 63 15.54 -10.96 28.07
N THR A 64 15.99 -9.85 27.49
CA THR A 64 17.12 -9.79 26.56
C THR A 64 18.20 -8.87 27.12
N THR A 65 19.43 -9.36 27.18
CA THR A 65 20.61 -8.54 27.47
C THR A 65 21.31 -8.17 26.18
N VAL A 66 21.23 -6.89 25.82
CA VAL A 66 21.97 -6.31 24.69
C VAL A 66 23.39 -6.01 25.16
N THR A 67 24.37 -6.65 24.54
CA THR A 67 25.78 -6.57 24.94
C THR A 67 26.64 -5.81 23.93
N GLY A 68 27.80 -5.32 24.38
CA GLY A 68 28.77 -4.72 23.47
C GLY A 68 28.35 -3.35 22.95
N ILE A 69 27.56 -2.61 23.71
CA ILE A 69 27.08 -1.28 23.36
C ILE A 69 28.26 -0.30 23.45
N PRO A 70 28.70 0.31 22.34
CA PRO A 70 29.85 1.20 22.35
C PRO A 70 29.46 2.55 22.93
N MET A 71 30.08 2.95 24.04
CA MET A 71 29.85 4.25 24.67
C MET A 71 31.16 5.02 24.82
N LYS A 72 31.10 6.34 24.67
CA LYS A 72 32.21 7.25 25.00
C LYS A 72 32.23 7.49 26.51
N GLU A 73 33.42 7.38 27.13
CA GLU A 73 33.60 7.73 28.53
C GLU A 73 33.70 9.26 28.70
N GLU A 74 33.00 9.80 29.71
CA GLU A 74 33.00 11.26 29.97
C GLU A 74 34.33 11.78 30.52
N GLN A 75 35.06 10.94 31.27
CA GLN A 75 36.32 11.33 31.90
C GLN A 75 37.56 11.08 31.02
N ASN A 76 37.44 10.24 29.99
CA ASN A 76 38.51 9.94 29.04
C ASN A 76 37.94 9.80 27.62
N ALA A 77 37.95 10.88 26.84
CA ALA A 77 37.43 10.87 25.47
C ALA A 77 38.19 9.94 24.50
N SER A 78 39.32 9.36 24.93
CA SER A 78 40.15 8.41 24.18
C SER A 78 39.88 6.93 24.50
N SER A 79 39.02 6.60 25.48
CA SER A 79 38.59 5.23 25.78
C SER A 79 37.10 5.02 25.50
N SER A 80 36.77 3.90 24.85
CA SER A 80 35.40 3.39 24.77
C SER A 80 35.28 2.13 25.60
N ALA A 81 34.25 2.07 26.43
CA ALA A 81 33.88 0.88 27.19
C ALA A 81 32.59 0.28 26.61
N ASN A 82 32.48 -1.04 26.72
CA ASN A 82 31.31 -1.78 26.28
C ASN A 82 30.41 -2.02 27.49
N TYR A 83 29.15 -1.63 27.34
CA TYR A 83 28.14 -1.81 28.37
C TYR A 83 27.06 -2.77 27.89
N ASP A 84 26.35 -3.34 28.86
CA ASP A 84 25.23 -4.22 28.63
C ASP A 84 23.95 -3.53 29.14
N VAL A 85 22.83 -3.76 28.46
CA VAL A 85 21.51 -3.26 28.88
C VAL A 85 20.53 -4.42 28.83
N GLU A 86 19.85 -4.67 29.94
CA GLU A 86 18.79 -5.67 30.03
C GLU A 86 17.41 -5.02 29.75
N ILE A 87 16.64 -5.62 28.86
CA ILE A 87 15.32 -5.17 28.43
C ILE A 87 14.30 -6.30 28.58
N LEU A 88 13.09 -5.96 29.01
CA LEU A 88 11.94 -6.84 29.08
C LEU A 88 11.01 -6.64 27.89
N HIS A 89 10.43 -7.72 27.40
CA HIS A 89 9.44 -7.73 26.33
C HIS A 89 8.66 -9.06 26.33
N PRO A 90 7.54 -9.20 25.63
CA PRO A 90 6.83 -10.48 25.51
C PRO A 90 7.72 -11.64 25.03
N PHE A 91 7.52 -12.82 25.62
CA PHE A 91 8.31 -14.02 25.31
C PHE A 91 8.21 -14.48 23.86
N SER A 92 7.12 -14.14 23.15
CA SER A 92 6.87 -14.57 21.75
C SER A 92 8.00 -14.20 20.80
N VAL A 93 8.68 -13.06 21.05
CA VAL A 93 9.84 -12.56 20.30
C VAL A 93 10.95 -13.61 20.16
N HIS A 94 11.10 -14.50 21.15
CA HIS A 94 12.16 -15.50 21.17
C HIS A 94 11.75 -16.89 20.70
N GLN A 95 10.48 -17.10 20.30
CA GLN A 95 10.01 -18.44 19.92
C GLN A 95 10.82 -19.06 18.79
N ASP A 96 11.08 -18.30 17.73
CA ASP A 96 11.85 -18.78 16.57
C ASP A 96 13.33 -18.99 16.93
N LEU A 97 13.87 -18.12 17.79
CA LEU A 97 15.24 -18.20 18.26
C LEU A 97 15.48 -19.47 19.07
N LEU A 98 14.59 -19.79 20.01
CA LEU A 98 14.72 -20.92 20.92
C LEU A 98 14.42 -22.27 20.25
N LYS A 99 13.58 -22.28 19.21
CA LYS A 99 13.33 -23.48 18.39
C LYS A 99 14.51 -23.82 17.46
N SER A 100 15.35 -22.83 17.14
CA SER A 100 16.49 -23.03 16.26
C SER A 100 17.57 -23.87 16.93
N ALA A 101 18.21 -24.77 16.16
CA ALA A 101 19.37 -25.58 16.61
C ALA A 101 20.60 -24.73 17.03
N HIS A 102 20.49 -23.40 16.96
CA HIS A 102 21.50 -22.41 17.31
C HIS A 102 21.26 -21.73 18.67
N GLY A 103 20.28 -22.21 19.47
CA GLY A 103 19.95 -21.63 20.78
C GLY A 103 20.96 -21.90 21.91
N ASP A 104 21.95 -22.78 21.68
CA ASP A 104 22.87 -23.21 22.72
C ASP A 104 23.83 -22.08 23.16
N GLY A 105 23.86 -21.79 24.47
CA GLY A 105 24.69 -20.73 25.06
C GLY A 105 24.17 -19.29 24.91
N LEU A 106 22.94 -19.08 24.40
CA LEU A 106 22.31 -17.76 24.33
C LEU A 106 21.71 -17.32 25.68
N VAL A 107 21.22 -18.28 26.45
CA VAL A 107 20.57 -18.04 27.73
C VAL A 107 21.62 -17.98 28.82
N ILE A 108 21.67 -16.87 29.54
CA ILE A 108 22.57 -16.66 30.68
C ILE A 108 21.78 -16.20 31.90
N PRO A 109 22.33 -16.33 33.12
CA PRO A 109 21.78 -15.65 34.29
C PRO A 109 21.79 -14.13 34.09
N SER A 110 20.74 -13.44 34.56
CA SER A 110 20.67 -11.97 34.52
C SER A 110 21.91 -11.32 35.14
N LYS A 111 22.50 -10.37 34.41
CA LYS A 111 23.65 -9.60 34.87
C LYS A 111 23.28 -8.52 35.88
N GLU A 112 22.00 -8.13 35.92
CA GLU A 112 21.43 -7.24 36.95
C GLU A 112 21.22 -7.97 38.30
N GLY A 113 21.55 -9.26 38.37
CA GLY A 113 21.40 -10.08 39.58
C GLY A 113 19.94 -10.45 39.85
N LEU A 114 19.11 -10.45 38.81
CA LEU A 114 17.75 -10.97 38.89
C LEU A 114 17.78 -12.50 38.95
N PRO A 115 16.84 -13.14 39.66
CA PRO A 115 16.70 -14.60 39.70
C PRO A 115 16.03 -15.12 38.41
N THR A 116 16.36 -14.55 37.26
CA THR A 116 15.79 -14.88 35.95
C THR A 116 16.89 -15.07 34.92
N GLU A 117 16.57 -15.84 33.89
CA GLU A 117 17.43 -16.04 32.74
C GLU A 117 17.16 -14.95 31.69
N THR A 118 18.18 -14.62 30.92
CA THR A 118 18.14 -13.60 29.86
C THR A 118 18.81 -14.10 28.60
N ILE A 119 18.27 -13.72 27.44
CA ILE A 119 18.87 -14.01 26.14
C ILE A 119 19.92 -12.96 25.84
N THR A 120 21.16 -13.40 25.60
CA THR A 120 22.25 -12.51 25.23
C THR A 120 22.26 -12.27 23.74
N LEU A 121 22.14 -11.00 23.34
CA LEU A 121 22.32 -10.57 21.97
C LEU A 121 23.38 -9.47 21.92
N LYS A 122 24.23 -9.49 20.90
CA LYS A 122 25.32 -8.54 20.73
C LYS A 122 24.92 -7.41 19.80
N TRP A 123 25.18 -6.18 20.23
CA TRP A 123 25.07 -4.99 19.39
C TRP A 123 25.89 -5.16 18.11
N CYS A 124 25.25 -4.94 16.97
CA CYS A 124 25.87 -4.89 15.68
C CYS A 124 25.55 -3.54 15.02
N THR A 125 26.58 -2.75 14.75
CA THR A 125 26.43 -1.46 14.08
C THR A 125 25.93 -1.69 12.65
N PRO A 126 24.78 -1.10 12.26
CA PRO A 126 24.31 -1.18 10.89
C PRO A 126 25.37 -0.58 9.95
N LYS A 127 25.69 -1.27 8.84
CA LYS A 127 26.67 -0.78 7.86
C LYS A 127 26.13 0.36 6.99
N SER A 128 24.82 0.59 6.99
CA SER A 128 24.16 1.66 6.24
C SER A 128 23.00 2.24 7.07
N ASN A 129 22.67 3.52 6.85
CA ASN A 129 21.46 4.17 7.37
C ASN A 129 20.23 3.87 6.50
N VAL A 130 20.31 2.88 5.62
CA VAL A 130 19.19 2.56 4.73
C VAL A 130 18.13 1.87 5.58
N VAL A 131 16.90 2.38 5.50
CA VAL A 131 15.70 1.69 5.98
C VAL A 131 15.52 0.45 5.10
N GLU A 132 16.27 -0.61 5.41
CA GLU A 132 16.08 -1.90 4.78
C GLU A 132 14.78 -2.49 5.32
N MET A 133 13.87 -2.85 4.41
CA MET A 133 12.65 -3.55 4.77
C MET A 133 13.03 -4.97 5.20
N HIS A 134 13.18 -5.18 6.51
CA HIS A 134 13.45 -6.49 7.07
C HIS A 134 12.17 -7.30 7.21
N TYR A 135 12.22 -8.57 6.79
CA TYR A 135 11.16 -9.53 7.08
C TYR A 135 11.17 -9.85 8.58
N CYS A 136 10.21 -9.24 9.30
CA CYS A 136 10.02 -9.43 10.73
C CYS A 136 8.87 -10.41 10.96
N THR A 137 9.08 -11.43 11.79
CA THR A 137 8.03 -12.40 12.15
C THR A 137 7.21 -11.95 13.35
N ASP A 138 7.77 -11.11 14.22
CA ASP A 138 7.10 -10.57 15.39
C ASP A 138 7.68 -9.20 15.79
N VAL A 139 6.88 -8.33 16.42
CA VAL A 139 7.31 -6.99 16.84
C VAL A 139 6.62 -6.60 18.15
N HIS A 140 7.40 -6.26 19.18
CA HIS A 140 6.86 -5.90 20.50
C HIS A 140 7.57 -4.71 21.13
N ARG A 141 6.84 -3.97 21.96
CA ARG A 141 7.41 -2.91 22.80
C ARG A 141 8.40 -3.49 23.81
N VAL A 142 9.41 -2.70 24.16
CA VAL A 142 10.42 -3.08 25.16
C VAL A 142 10.40 -2.14 26.36
N THR A 143 10.91 -2.60 27.50
CA THR A 143 11.14 -1.76 28.68
C THR A 143 12.50 -2.11 29.29
N PRO A 144 13.44 -1.16 29.41
CA PRO A 144 14.69 -1.39 30.13
C PRO A 144 14.44 -1.74 31.60
N VAL A 145 15.18 -2.72 32.13
CA VAL A 145 15.09 -3.15 33.54
C VAL A 145 15.52 -2.03 34.48
N ASP A 146 16.64 -1.36 34.18
CA ASP A 146 17.07 -0.12 34.82
C ASP A 146 17.01 1.03 33.81
N VAL A 147 15.91 1.76 33.83
CA VAL A 147 15.65 2.87 32.91
C VAL A 147 16.58 4.07 33.12
N ASN A 148 17.07 4.27 34.35
CA ASN A 148 17.86 5.45 34.72
C ASN A 148 19.36 5.20 34.64
N SER A 149 19.79 3.97 34.37
CA SER A 149 21.21 3.69 34.12
C SER A 149 21.71 4.49 32.91
N ARG A 150 22.97 4.92 32.99
CA ARG A 150 23.65 5.59 31.86
C ARG A 150 23.64 4.70 30.61
N PRO A 151 23.94 3.39 30.66
CA PRO A 151 23.84 2.51 29.48
C PRO A 151 22.45 2.47 28.85
N SER A 152 21.40 2.31 29.66
CA SER A 152 20.01 2.29 29.17
C SER A 152 19.61 3.63 28.56
N SER A 153 19.99 4.74 29.20
CA SER A 153 19.75 6.09 28.69
C SER A 153 20.45 6.32 27.35
N CYS A 154 21.68 5.84 27.18
CA CYS A 154 22.39 5.94 25.90
C CYS A 154 21.74 5.10 24.80
N LEU A 155 21.37 3.84 25.10
CA LEU A 155 20.70 2.96 24.15
C LEU A 155 19.34 3.54 23.70
N THR A 156 18.50 3.93 24.66
CA THR A 156 17.16 4.44 24.38
C THR A 156 17.21 5.75 23.58
N ASN A 157 18.06 6.71 23.96
CA ASN A 157 18.22 7.96 23.20
C ASN A 157 18.78 7.72 21.79
N PHE A 158 19.70 6.75 21.62
CA PHE A 158 20.19 6.36 20.30
C PHE A 158 19.04 5.88 19.41
N LEU A 159 18.17 5.01 19.93
CA LEU A 159 17.01 4.48 19.20
C LEU A 159 15.97 5.56 18.91
N LEU A 160 15.65 6.39 19.91
CA LEU A 160 14.68 7.49 19.78
C LEU A 160 15.13 8.57 18.78
N SER A 161 16.43 8.68 18.48
CA SER A 161 16.96 9.55 17.42
C SER A 161 16.64 9.07 15.99
N GLY A 162 15.90 7.97 15.84
CA GLY A 162 15.51 7.38 14.55
C GLY A 162 16.51 6.36 14.00
N ARG A 163 17.51 5.95 14.79
CA ARG A 163 18.49 4.92 14.40
C ARG A 163 18.00 3.55 14.86
N ALA A 164 18.34 2.52 14.09
CA ALA A 164 18.09 1.13 14.45
C ALA A 164 19.39 0.44 14.86
N VAL A 165 19.26 -0.64 15.63
CA VAL A 165 20.37 -1.49 16.07
C VAL A 165 20.07 -2.92 15.67
N MET A 166 21.01 -3.56 14.99
CA MET A 166 20.92 -4.99 14.67
C MET A 166 21.50 -5.81 15.83
N LEU A 167 20.86 -6.93 16.15
CA LEU A 167 21.21 -7.78 17.27
C LEU A 167 21.68 -9.16 16.79
N GLU A 168 22.97 -9.40 17.01
CA GLU A 168 23.71 -10.59 16.59
C GLU A 168 23.68 -11.66 17.69
N GLN A 169 23.46 -12.93 17.32
CA GLN A 169 23.64 -14.05 18.24
C GLN A 169 25.13 -14.23 18.58
N PRO A 170 25.53 -14.24 19.85
CA PRO A 170 26.91 -14.52 20.23
C PRO A 170 27.28 -15.98 19.90
N LYS A 171 28.09 -16.21 18.88
CA LYS A 171 28.63 -17.53 18.51
C LYS A 171 30.13 -17.60 18.71
N LYS A 172 30.63 -18.75 19.19
CA LYS A 172 32.08 -19.01 19.38
C LYS A 172 32.82 -19.15 18.04
N THR A 173 32.16 -19.69 17.01
CA THR A 173 32.68 -19.86 15.65
C THR A 173 31.55 -19.82 14.62
N GLY A 174 31.80 -19.31 13.42
CA GLY A 174 30.85 -19.36 12.29
C GLY A 174 30.40 -18.00 11.74
N ILE A 175 29.40 -18.06 10.85
CA ILE A 175 28.80 -16.89 10.18
C ILE A 175 27.96 -16.10 11.20
N LYS A 176 28.08 -14.76 11.15
CA LYS A 176 27.26 -13.85 11.96
C LYS A 176 25.78 -14.06 11.67
N VAL A 177 24.97 -14.23 12.71
CA VAL A 177 23.51 -14.37 12.58
C VAL A 177 22.84 -13.20 13.27
N ILE A 178 22.23 -12.32 12.47
CA ILE A 178 21.34 -11.29 13.00
C ILE A 178 19.96 -11.91 13.19
N SER A 179 19.44 -11.81 14.40
CA SER A 179 18.16 -12.43 14.77
C SER A 179 17.11 -11.43 15.20
N HIS A 180 17.52 -10.24 15.64
CA HIS A 180 16.60 -9.21 16.09
C HIS A 180 17.08 -7.83 15.67
N MET A 181 16.18 -6.86 15.73
CA MET A 181 16.47 -5.44 15.55
C MET A 181 15.74 -4.63 16.62
N LEU A 182 16.40 -3.63 17.17
CA LEU A 182 15.76 -2.59 17.98
C LEU A 182 15.58 -1.34 17.13
N ALA A 183 14.36 -0.80 17.12
CA ALA A 183 14.01 0.40 16.37
C ALA A 183 12.94 1.22 17.10
N SER A 184 12.94 2.54 16.85
CA SER A 184 11.91 3.45 17.35
C SER A 184 10.86 3.71 16.27
N HIS A 185 9.57 3.63 16.65
CA HIS A 185 8.43 4.00 15.82
C HIS A 185 7.57 5.00 16.60
N GLY A 186 7.50 6.25 16.15
CA GLY A 186 6.65 7.26 16.78
C GLY A 186 7.01 7.63 18.22
N GLY A 187 8.27 7.45 18.63
CA GLY A 187 8.73 7.71 20.01
C GLY A 187 8.62 6.51 20.95
N GLU A 188 8.17 5.36 20.45
CA GLU A 188 8.15 4.09 21.19
C GLU A 188 9.21 3.14 20.65
N ILE A 189 9.84 2.36 21.52
CA ILE A 189 10.92 1.43 21.14
C ILE A 189 10.37 0.01 21.03
N PHE A 190 10.70 -0.65 19.93
CA PHE A 190 10.29 -2.01 19.64
C PHE A 190 11.48 -2.93 19.40
N ILE A 191 11.33 -4.19 19.81
CA ILE A 191 12.16 -5.31 19.37
C ILE A 191 11.44 -6.06 18.25
N HIS A 192 12.14 -6.22 17.13
CA HIS A 192 11.69 -6.94 15.95
C HIS A 192 12.40 -8.30 15.92
N ALA A 193 11.64 -9.39 15.83
CA ALA A 193 12.18 -10.73 15.56
C ALA A 193 12.40 -10.88 14.05
N ILE A 194 13.62 -11.22 13.65
CA ILE A 194 14.02 -11.40 12.24
C ILE A 194 14.22 -12.89 11.97
N HIS A 195 13.67 -13.36 10.86
CA HIS A 195 13.85 -14.75 10.47
C HIS A 195 15.33 -15.06 10.16
N THR A 196 15.93 -15.97 10.92
CA THR A 196 17.34 -16.40 10.75
C THR A 196 17.50 -17.60 9.83
N GLY A 197 16.39 -18.23 9.44
CA GLY A 197 16.41 -19.39 8.56
C GLY A 197 16.66 -19.00 7.10
N ARG A 198 16.92 -20.01 6.27
CA ARG A 198 17.00 -19.82 4.83
C ARG A 198 15.61 -19.44 4.30
N SER A 199 15.52 -18.33 3.57
CA SER A 199 14.24 -17.93 2.97
C SER A 199 13.82 -18.96 1.93
N LEU A 200 12.55 -19.37 1.97
CA LEU A 200 11.96 -20.17 0.88
C LEU A 200 11.83 -19.37 -0.43
N LEU A 201 11.99 -18.04 -0.35
CA LEU A 201 11.99 -17.12 -1.48
C LEU A 201 13.42 -16.70 -1.88
N GLU A 202 14.44 -17.39 -1.37
CA GLU A 202 15.81 -17.23 -1.87
C GLU A 202 15.87 -17.72 -3.32
N ASP A 203 16.60 -17.00 -4.17
CA ASP A 203 16.72 -17.27 -5.61
C ASP A 203 15.36 -17.22 -6.36
N PRO A 204 14.65 -16.09 -6.35
CA PRO A 204 13.39 -15.96 -7.07
C PRO A 204 13.63 -16.10 -8.59
N PRO A 205 12.66 -16.63 -9.37
CA PRO A 205 12.78 -16.71 -10.82
C PRO A 205 13.13 -15.35 -11.44
N SER A 206 13.97 -15.37 -12.47
CA SER A 206 14.35 -14.14 -13.16
C SER A 206 13.12 -13.43 -13.73
N ILE A 207 12.99 -12.14 -13.45
CA ILE A 207 11.92 -11.29 -14.02
C ILE A 207 11.95 -11.36 -15.55
N SER A 208 13.14 -11.44 -16.16
CA SER A 208 13.30 -11.47 -17.63
C SER A 208 12.80 -12.76 -18.28
N GLU A 209 12.64 -13.84 -17.52
CA GLU A 209 12.14 -15.13 -17.98
C GLU A 209 10.63 -15.28 -17.74
N GLY A 210 10.04 -14.43 -16.90
CA GLY A 210 8.62 -14.41 -16.60
C GLY A 210 7.75 -13.72 -17.65
N CYS A 211 6.43 -13.68 -17.38
CA CYS A 211 5.48 -12.94 -18.20
C CYS A 211 5.86 -11.45 -18.27
N GLY A 212 6.02 -10.93 -19.48
CA GLY A 212 6.44 -9.54 -19.70
C GLY A 212 7.95 -9.30 -19.50
N GLY A 213 8.74 -10.32 -19.16
CA GLY A 213 10.19 -10.18 -18.93
C GLY A 213 11.02 -9.80 -20.16
N ARG A 214 10.45 -9.99 -21.36
CA ARG A 214 11.07 -9.62 -22.64
C ARG A 214 10.72 -8.21 -23.11
N VAL A 215 9.78 -7.54 -22.42
CA VAL A 215 9.41 -6.15 -22.71
C VAL A 215 10.51 -5.26 -22.13
N THR A 216 11.06 -4.38 -22.97
CA THR A 216 12.25 -3.59 -22.62
C THR A 216 11.95 -2.13 -22.35
N ASP A 217 10.73 -1.67 -22.66
CA ASP A 217 10.34 -0.27 -22.70
C ASP A 217 9.18 0.02 -21.73
N TYR A 218 9.17 -0.61 -20.55
CA TYR A 218 8.22 -0.26 -19.50
C TYR A 218 8.37 1.19 -19.06
N ARG A 219 7.22 1.83 -18.77
CA ARG A 219 7.14 3.20 -18.21
C ARG A 219 7.45 3.22 -16.70
N ILE A 220 8.61 2.70 -16.31
CA ILE A 220 9.00 2.51 -14.90
C ILE A 220 9.06 3.85 -14.16
N ASN A 221 9.64 4.89 -14.79
CA ASN A 221 9.75 6.21 -14.17
C ASN A 221 8.37 6.84 -13.93
N ASP A 222 7.50 6.81 -14.93
CA ASP A 222 6.13 7.34 -14.85
C ASP A 222 5.31 6.58 -13.80
N PHE A 223 5.44 5.25 -13.74
CA PHE A 223 4.79 4.46 -12.69
C PHE A 223 5.36 4.78 -11.30
N GLY A 224 6.66 5.09 -11.22
CA GLY A 224 7.32 5.55 -10.01
C GLY A 224 6.78 6.90 -9.51
N GLU A 225 6.51 7.85 -10.41
CA GLU A 225 5.83 9.10 -10.05
C GLU A 225 4.37 8.87 -9.68
N PHE A 226 3.64 8.03 -10.43
CA PHE A 226 2.28 7.59 -10.07
C PHE A 226 2.23 7.02 -8.64
N MET A 227 3.18 6.17 -8.25
CA MET A 227 3.28 5.64 -6.89
C MET A 227 3.56 6.72 -5.83
N LYS A 228 4.31 7.78 -6.19
CA LYS A 228 4.60 8.89 -5.26
C LYS A 228 3.38 9.79 -5.05
N GLU A 229 2.64 10.07 -6.11
CA GLU A 229 1.40 10.85 -6.08
C GLU A 229 0.30 10.14 -5.29
N ASN A 230 0.30 8.80 -5.31
CA ASN A 230 -0.71 7.96 -4.66
C ASN A 230 -0.26 7.40 -3.29
N ARG A 231 0.65 8.06 -2.59
CA ARG A 231 1.07 7.61 -1.25
C ARG A 231 -0.07 7.79 -0.25
N LEU A 232 -0.29 6.76 0.56
CA LEU A 232 -1.22 6.83 1.68
C LEU A 232 -0.65 7.74 2.79
N ALA A 233 -1.56 8.45 3.46
CA ALA A 233 -1.28 9.21 4.68
C ALA A 233 -2.31 8.82 5.75
N PRO A 234 -1.96 8.93 7.05
CA PRO A 234 -2.93 8.76 8.13
C PRO A 234 -4.09 9.75 7.96
N ALA A 235 -5.32 9.25 8.05
CA ALA A 235 -6.51 10.09 7.96
C ALA A 235 -6.58 11.05 9.16
N LEU A 236 -7.05 12.27 8.91
CA LEU A 236 -7.34 13.23 9.97
C LEU A 236 -8.58 12.77 10.76
N PRO A 237 -8.70 13.12 12.06
CA PRO A 237 -9.81 12.66 12.90
C PRO A 237 -11.20 12.93 12.31
N ASN A 238 -11.41 14.11 11.71
CA ASN A 238 -12.67 14.48 11.06
C ASN A 238 -13.02 13.59 9.86
N MET A 239 -12.02 13.03 9.16
CA MET A 239 -12.24 12.12 8.04
C MET A 239 -12.60 10.69 8.50
N LEU A 240 -12.41 10.36 9.78
CA LEU A 240 -12.81 9.09 10.37
C LEU A 240 -14.25 9.13 10.91
N GLU A 241 -14.81 10.33 11.08
CA GLU A 241 -16.18 10.55 11.57
C GLU A 241 -17.23 10.43 10.46
N GLU A 242 -16.83 10.36 9.19
CA GLU A 242 -17.71 10.16 8.03
C GLU A 242 -17.80 8.65 7.68
N PRO A 243 -18.80 7.91 8.18
CA PRO A 243 -18.89 6.46 7.96
C PRO A 243 -19.26 6.09 6.53
N GLU A 244 -19.82 7.03 5.75
CA GLU A 244 -20.29 6.78 4.38
C GLU A 244 -19.18 6.78 3.34
N ASP A 245 -18.01 7.37 3.63
CA ASP A 245 -16.89 7.46 2.69
C ASP A 245 -15.53 7.21 3.37
N PRO A 246 -15.21 5.93 3.68
CA PRO A 246 -13.98 5.58 4.37
C PRO A 246 -12.72 6.05 3.60
N PRO A 247 -11.70 6.61 4.27
CA PRO A 247 -10.49 7.12 3.59
C PRO A 247 -9.77 6.10 2.70
N LEU A 248 -9.83 4.82 3.06
CA LEU A 248 -9.23 3.75 2.26
C LEU A 248 -10.02 3.51 0.96
N ASP A 249 -11.35 3.57 1.03
CA ASP A 249 -12.22 3.38 -0.15
C ASP A 249 -12.10 4.58 -1.09
N ARG A 250 -11.91 5.79 -0.55
CA ARG A 250 -11.54 6.99 -1.32
C ARG A 250 -10.22 6.81 -2.06
N ALA A 251 -9.19 6.31 -1.37
CA ALA A 251 -7.89 6.06 -1.98
C ALA A 251 -7.98 4.98 -3.08
N GLN A 252 -8.76 3.93 -2.87
CA GLN A 252 -9.02 2.91 -3.90
C GLN A 252 -9.78 3.51 -5.11
N SER A 253 -10.81 4.32 -4.86
CA SER A 253 -11.58 5.01 -5.91
C SER A 253 -10.72 6.01 -6.69
N HIS A 254 -9.78 6.66 -6.02
CA HIS A 254 -8.81 7.55 -6.64
C HIS A 254 -7.86 6.78 -7.57
N LEU A 255 -7.27 5.67 -7.09
CA LEU A 255 -6.43 4.78 -7.89
C LEU A 255 -7.17 4.19 -9.08
N GLU A 256 -8.44 3.81 -8.90
CA GLU A 256 -9.34 3.35 -9.96
C GLU A 256 -9.41 4.39 -11.07
N ARG A 257 -9.78 5.64 -10.74
CA ARG A 257 -9.87 6.74 -11.70
C ARG A 257 -8.54 6.97 -12.41
N MET A 258 -7.45 7.16 -11.68
CA MET A 258 -6.15 7.47 -12.27
C MET A 258 -5.60 6.34 -13.16
N SER A 259 -6.14 5.13 -13.06
CA SER A 259 -5.66 3.96 -13.80
C SER A 259 -6.62 3.43 -14.85
N ARG A 260 -7.73 4.14 -15.16
CA ARG A 260 -8.68 3.73 -16.21
C ARG A 260 -8.05 3.68 -17.60
N TYR A 261 -7.11 4.58 -17.87
CA TYR A 261 -6.29 4.57 -19.07
C TYR A 261 -4.81 4.79 -18.70
N TRP A 262 -4.07 3.70 -18.50
CA TRP A 262 -2.68 3.73 -18.08
C TRP A 262 -1.82 2.73 -18.89
N PRO A 263 -1.33 3.11 -20.08
CA PRO A 263 -0.49 2.23 -20.90
C PRO A 263 0.84 1.94 -20.17
N MET A 264 1.22 0.66 -20.10
CA MET A 264 2.34 0.20 -19.28
C MET A 264 3.71 0.31 -19.97
N VAL A 265 3.72 0.39 -21.29
CA VAL A 265 4.94 0.44 -22.11
C VAL A 265 4.95 1.70 -22.96
N ILE A 266 6.14 2.19 -23.24
CA ILE A 266 6.36 3.44 -23.98
C ILE A 266 5.83 3.30 -25.42
N GLY A 267 5.98 2.13 -26.05
CA GLY A 267 5.50 1.89 -27.41
C GLY A 267 3.98 1.78 -27.57
N GLU A 268 3.20 1.66 -26.48
CA GLU A 268 1.73 1.56 -26.53
C GLU A 268 1.02 2.91 -26.38
N THR A 269 1.78 4.00 -26.25
CA THR A 269 1.23 5.35 -26.07
C THR A 269 1.94 6.37 -26.92
N ILE A 270 1.18 7.31 -27.46
CA ILE A 270 1.66 8.52 -28.12
C ILE A 270 1.37 9.72 -27.20
N ILE A 271 0.17 9.79 -26.62
CA ILE A 271 -0.26 10.94 -25.80
C ILE A 271 0.66 11.16 -24.58
N PHE A 272 1.08 10.10 -23.90
CA PHE A 272 1.95 10.22 -22.72
C PHE A 272 3.43 10.44 -23.10
N ASN A 273 3.82 10.10 -24.33
CA ASN A 273 5.14 10.44 -24.86
C ASN A 273 5.24 11.91 -25.32
N MET A 274 4.10 12.58 -25.51
CA MET A 274 4.00 14.00 -25.82
C MET A 274 3.38 14.82 -24.67
N ALA A 275 3.55 14.39 -23.42
CA ALA A 275 2.95 15.04 -22.24
C ALA A 275 3.06 16.57 -22.26
N SER A 276 4.24 17.12 -22.62
CA SER A 276 4.46 18.58 -22.71
C SER A 276 3.57 19.33 -23.70
N HIS A 277 3.01 18.65 -24.69
CA HIS A 277 2.11 19.24 -25.69
C HIS A 277 0.63 19.08 -25.35
N ILE A 278 0.30 18.12 -24.47
CA ILE A 278 -1.08 17.81 -24.11
C ILE A 278 -1.41 18.19 -22.67
N ASP A 279 -0.42 18.56 -21.88
CA ASP A 279 -0.62 19.15 -20.57
C ASP A 279 -1.49 20.42 -20.65
N PRO A 280 -2.41 20.62 -19.68
CA PRO A 280 -2.60 19.83 -18.46
C PRO A 280 -3.61 18.67 -18.60
N LEU A 281 -4.12 18.35 -19.80
CA LEU A 281 -5.28 17.47 -19.99
C LEU A 281 -5.18 16.11 -19.28
N PRO A 282 -4.09 15.32 -19.41
CA PRO A 282 -4.01 14.01 -18.75
C PRO A 282 -4.06 14.09 -17.22
N THR A 283 -3.61 15.20 -16.63
CA THR A 283 -3.64 15.42 -15.17
C THR A 283 -5.00 15.91 -14.68
N LEU A 284 -5.74 16.66 -15.51
CA LEU A 284 -7.05 17.18 -15.15
C LEU A 284 -8.13 16.10 -15.30
N ILE A 285 -8.11 15.33 -16.39
CA ILE A 285 -9.19 14.41 -16.74
C ILE A 285 -9.42 13.27 -15.72
N VAL A 286 -8.46 13.05 -14.82
CA VAL A 286 -8.54 12.03 -13.75
C VAL A 286 -9.16 12.58 -12.44
N LYS A 287 -9.41 13.89 -12.36
CA LYS A 287 -10.08 14.52 -11.20
C LYS A 287 -11.50 13.97 -11.01
N GLU A 288 -11.98 14.04 -9.78
CA GLU A 288 -13.36 13.63 -9.47
C GLU A 288 -14.40 14.59 -10.05
N THR A 289 -14.09 15.88 -10.00
CA THR A 289 -14.90 16.96 -10.54
C THR A 289 -14.00 17.95 -11.28
N LEU A 290 -14.52 18.53 -12.37
CA LEU A 290 -13.88 19.60 -13.12
C LEU A 290 -14.72 20.86 -12.98
N ASP A 291 -14.06 22.00 -12.90
CA ASP A 291 -14.70 23.31 -13.05
C ASP A 291 -14.64 23.78 -14.51
N GLU A 292 -15.20 24.96 -14.80
CA GLU A 292 -15.22 25.51 -16.16
C GLU A 292 -13.80 25.91 -16.64
N ASP A 293 -12.92 26.31 -15.72
CA ASP A 293 -11.53 26.67 -16.05
C ASP A 293 -10.74 25.42 -16.45
N ASP A 294 -10.90 24.31 -15.72
CA ASP A 294 -10.34 23.00 -16.05
C ASP A 294 -10.78 22.54 -17.46
N VAL A 295 -12.06 22.74 -17.81
CA VAL A 295 -12.60 22.42 -19.14
C VAL A 295 -11.96 23.31 -20.22
N ILE A 296 -11.80 24.61 -19.96
CA ILE A 296 -11.14 25.53 -20.89
C ILE A 296 -9.69 25.12 -21.15
N GLU A 297 -8.93 24.77 -20.11
CA GLU A 297 -7.54 24.33 -20.25
C GLU A 297 -7.44 23.00 -21.02
N CYS A 298 -8.35 22.05 -20.78
CA CYS A 298 -8.42 20.81 -21.56
C CYS A 298 -8.73 21.09 -23.05
N ARG A 299 -9.65 22.01 -23.34
CA ARG A 299 -9.96 22.43 -24.72
C ARG A 299 -8.77 23.09 -25.41
N LYS A 300 -8.02 23.94 -24.70
CA LYS A 300 -6.78 24.54 -25.21
C LYS A 300 -5.77 23.48 -25.61
N ALA A 301 -5.57 22.46 -24.78
CA ALA A 301 -4.69 21.34 -25.11
C ALA A 301 -5.18 20.57 -26.36
N ILE A 302 -6.48 20.29 -26.49
CA ILE A 302 -7.06 19.66 -27.67
C ILE A 302 -6.83 20.51 -28.93
N TYR A 303 -7.10 21.82 -28.88
CA TYR A 303 -6.90 22.71 -30.02
C TYR A 303 -5.41 22.91 -30.37
N HIS A 304 -4.50 22.83 -29.38
CA HIS A 304 -3.07 22.81 -29.65
C HIS A 304 -2.71 21.61 -30.54
N VAL A 305 -3.24 20.43 -30.23
CA VAL A 305 -3.03 19.20 -30.99
C VAL A 305 -3.64 19.31 -32.41
N VAL A 306 -4.83 19.89 -32.57
CA VAL A 306 -5.40 20.21 -33.91
C VAL A 306 -4.44 21.12 -34.69
N GLY A 307 -3.86 22.11 -34.02
CA GLY A 307 -2.85 22.98 -34.60
C GLY A 307 -1.61 22.20 -35.08
N MET A 308 -1.10 21.28 -34.26
CA MET A 308 0.05 20.42 -34.61
C MET A 308 -0.24 19.57 -35.85
N GLU A 309 -1.43 18.97 -35.93
CA GLU A 309 -1.86 18.17 -37.07
C GLU A 309 -1.99 19.00 -38.35
N SER A 310 -2.59 20.20 -38.26
CA SER A 310 -2.72 21.10 -39.41
C SER A 310 -1.37 21.53 -40.00
N ARG A 311 -0.36 21.70 -39.13
CA ARG A 311 1.03 21.99 -39.51
C ARG A 311 1.83 20.73 -39.87
N ASN A 312 1.20 19.57 -39.75
CA ASN A 312 1.76 18.26 -40.02
C ASN A 312 3.09 18.05 -39.25
N GLU A 313 3.10 18.46 -37.97
CA GLU A 313 4.26 18.34 -37.08
C GLU A 313 4.59 16.87 -36.79
N ALA A 314 5.84 16.56 -36.45
CA ALA A 314 6.24 15.20 -36.13
C ALA A 314 5.86 14.85 -34.68
N LEU A 315 5.21 13.70 -34.48
CA LEU A 315 4.90 13.18 -33.16
C LEU A 315 6.09 12.39 -32.58
N PRO A 316 6.32 12.43 -31.25
CA PRO A 316 7.39 11.68 -30.59
C PRO A 316 7.02 10.20 -30.50
N ILE A 317 7.29 9.44 -31.57
CA ILE A 317 7.06 8.00 -31.61
C ILE A 317 8.36 7.27 -31.35
N THR A 318 8.38 6.40 -30.35
CA THR A 318 9.46 5.45 -30.16
C THR A 318 9.41 4.37 -31.23
N SER A 319 10.23 4.53 -32.27
CA SER A 319 10.42 3.50 -33.29
C SER A 319 11.13 2.29 -32.67
N SER A 320 10.35 1.30 -32.23
CA SER A 320 10.85 0.01 -31.78
C SER A 320 11.45 -0.76 -32.97
N GLY A 321 12.76 -0.60 -33.15
CA GLY A 321 13.70 -1.61 -33.71
C GLY A 321 13.52 -2.16 -35.12
N SER A 322 12.43 -1.88 -35.85
CA SER A 322 12.23 -2.45 -37.19
C SER A 322 12.67 -1.48 -38.29
N ARG A 323 13.50 -1.98 -39.21
CA ARG A 323 14.04 -1.29 -40.38
C ARG A 323 12.97 -1.07 -41.48
N ALA A 324 11.71 -0.90 -41.08
CA ALA A 324 10.58 -0.66 -41.95
C ALA A 324 10.26 0.84 -42.01
N LYS A 325 9.73 1.31 -43.14
CA LYS A 325 9.15 2.66 -43.23
C LYS A 325 8.03 2.74 -42.19
N GLY A 326 8.23 3.52 -41.13
CA GLY A 326 7.23 3.73 -40.09
C GLY A 326 5.89 4.24 -40.66
N PRO A 327 4.81 4.18 -39.88
CA PRO A 327 3.50 4.63 -40.32
C PRO A 327 3.58 6.06 -40.86
N LYS A 328 2.83 6.34 -41.93
CA LYS A 328 2.71 7.69 -42.49
C LYS A 328 2.20 8.64 -41.42
N ARG A 329 2.62 9.89 -41.47
CA ARG A 329 2.27 10.89 -40.44
C ARG A 329 0.75 10.99 -40.20
N ASP A 330 -0.06 10.92 -41.26
CA ASP A 330 -1.52 10.88 -41.14
C ASP A 330 -2.04 9.69 -40.30
N GLU A 331 -1.40 8.52 -40.39
CA GLU A 331 -1.72 7.35 -39.55
C GLU A 331 -1.30 7.58 -38.09
N GLN A 332 -0.19 8.29 -37.86
CA GLN A 332 0.27 8.62 -36.52
C GLN A 332 -0.72 9.54 -35.78
N TYR A 333 -1.21 10.58 -36.46
CA TYR A 333 -2.24 11.45 -35.89
C TYR A 333 -3.57 10.72 -35.66
N ARG A 334 -3.98 9.81 -36.56
CA ARG A 334 -5.16 8.95 -36.35
C ARG A 334 -5.03 8.08 -35.10
N GLN A 335 -3.86 7.48 -34.88
CA GLN A 335 -3.59 6.66 -33.70
C GLN A 335 -3.61 7.52 -32.43
N MET A 336 -2.93 8.67 -32.44
CA MET A 336 -2.93 9.63 -31.33
C MET A 336 -4.36 10.10 -30.99
N TRP A 337 -5.16 10.46 -31.99
CA TRP A 337 -6.55 10.87 -31.78
C TRP A 337 -7.46 9.74 -31.29
N SER A 338 -7.19 8.50 -31.68
CA SER A 338 -7.91 7.32 -31.15
C SER A 338 -7.53 7.08 -29.69
N GLU A 339 -6.26 7.28 -29.35
CA GLU A 339 -5.74 7.17 -28.00
C GLU A 339 -6.29 8.26 -27.07
N LEU A 340 -6.31 9.51 -27.54
CA LEU A 340 -6.85 10.64 -26.79
C LEU A 340 -8.35 10.49 -26.54
N GLU A 341 -9.11 9.99 -27.53
CA GLU A 341 -10.52 9.63 -27.35
C GLU A 341 -10.67 8.48 -26.33
N ALA A 342 -9.81 7.47 -26.36
CA ALA A 342 -9.86 6.38 -25.39
C ALA A 342 -9.56 6.86 -23.95
N LEU A 343 -8.56 7.73 -23.77
CA LEU A 343 -8.28 8.39 -22.50
C LEU A 343 -9.51 9.17 -22.01
N VAL A 344 -9.99 10.15 -22.77
CA VAL A 344 -11.08 11.03 -22.31
C VAL A 344 -12.40 10.25 -22.18
N GLY A 345 -12.66 9.31 -23.09
CA GLY A 345 -13.83 8.43 -23.07
C GLY A 345 -13.88 7.55 -21.83
N ALA A 346 -12.73 7.13 -21.30
CA ALA A 346 -12.65 6.38 -20.05
C ALA A 346 -13.11 7.20 -18.81
N HIS A 347 -13.14 8.52 -18.93
CA HIS A 347 -13.51 9.44 -17.86
C HIS A 347 -14.83 10.18 -18.10
N ALA A 348 -15.43 10.06 -19.30
CA ALA A 348 -16.60 10.83 -19.70
C ALA A 348 -17.82 10.65 -18.77
N SER A 349 -17.99 9.47 -18.18
CA SER A 349 -19.06 9.17 -17.23
C SER A 349 -18.86 9.74 -15.81
N THR A 350 -17.68 10.31 -15.51
CA THR A 350 -17.34 10.81 -14.17
C THR A 350 -18.15 12.06 -13.83
N SER A 351 -18.32 12.99 -14.78
CA SER A 351 -19.19 14.16 -14.61
C SER A 351 -19.62 14.76 -15.95
N PRO A 352 -20.67 15.60 -15.99
CA PRO A 352 -21.06 16.30 -17.21
C PRO A 352 -19.95 17.16 -17.82
N MET A 353 -19.02 17.67 -17.01
CA MET A 353 -17.87 18.43 -17.50
C MET A 353 -16.87 17.56 -18.26
N HIS A 354 -16.65 16.32 -17.82
CA HIS A 354 -15.81 15.36 -18.55
C HIS A 354 -16.43 15.02 -19.92
N GLN A 355 -17.76 14.85 -19.97
CA GLN A 355 -18.48 14.62 -21.22
C GLN A 355 -18.29 15.79 -22.20
N ARG A 356 -18.31 17.04 -21.74
CA ARG A 356 -18.05 18.21 -22.61
C ARG A 356 -16.66 18.21 -23.25
N ILE A 357 -15.66 17.62 -22.59
CA ILE A 357 -14.30 17.47 -23.14
C ILE A 357 -14.31 16.39 -24.22
N LEU A 358 -15.01 15.27 -23.99
CA LEU A 358 -15.18 14.23 -25.01
C LEU A 358 -15.90 14.78 -26.25
N ASP A 359 -16.97 15.53 -26.06
CA ASP A 359 -17.73 16.15 -27.16
C ASP A 359 -16.83 17.06 -28.00
N CYS A 360 -15.93 17.82 -27.36
CA CYS A 360 -14.93 18.64 -28.05
C CYS A 360 -14.00 17.81 -28.95
N ILE A 361 -13.53 16.65 -28.48
CA ILE A 361 -12.68 15.74 -29.29
C ILE A 361 -13.47 15.20 -30.48
N LEU A 362 -14.72 14.78 -30.25
CA LEU A 362 -15.59 14.23 -31.30
C LEU A 362 -15.89 15.28 -32.38
N ASP A 363 -16.08 16.54 -32.00
CA ASP A 363 -16.34 17.62 -32.96
C ASP A 363 -15.09 17.97 -33.79
N CYS A 364 -13.89 17.93 -33.20
CA CYS A 364 -12.64 18.07 -33.94
C CYS A 364 -12.41 16.94 -34.97
N LYS A 365 -12.94 15.73 -34.73
CA LYS A 365 -12.86 14.60 -35.67
C LYS A 365 -13.85 14.70 -36.83
N LYS A 366 -15.09 15.13 -36.57
CA LYS A 366 -16.15 15.22 -37.60
C LYS A 366 -15.79 16.18 -38.74
N THR A 367 -14.96 17.19 -38.46
CA THR A 367 -14.46 18.12 -39.48
C THR A 367 -13.50 17.50 -40.50
N ASP A 368 -12.95 16.29 -40.26
CA ASP A 368 -12.01 15.62 -41.17
C ASP A 368 -12.66 14.52 -42.05
N ASP A 369 -13.74 13.88 -41.57
CA ASP A 369 -14.47 12.84 -42.31
C ASP A 369 -15.32 13.36 -43.49
N SER A 370 -15.47 14.68 -43.64
CA SER A 370 -16.19 15.30 -44.77
C SER A 370 -15.38 15.39 -46.07
N LYS A 371 -14.20 14.75 -46.17
CA LYS A 371 -13.42 14.66 -47.42
C LYS A 371 -13.79 13.37 -48.20
N PRO A 372 -14.47 13.44 -49.37
CA PRO A 372 -14.71 12.26 -50.18
C PRO A 372 -13.43 11.74 -50.85
N SER A 373 -13.23 10.42 -50.81
CA SER A 373 -12.11 9.69 -51.43
C SER A 373 -12.10 9.85 -52.97
N PRO A 374 -10.95 10.10 -53.62
CA PRO A 374 -10.92 10.38 -55.05
C PRO A 374 -10.95 9.09 -55.88
N ARG A 375 -12.07 8.83 -56.57
CA ARG A 375 -12.10 7.95 -57.75
C ARG A 375 -11.71 8.74 -59.00
N LYS A 376 -10.84 8.12 -59.81
CA LYS A 376 -10.27 8.62 -61.07
C LYS A 376 -11.30 9.24 -62.03
N GLY A 377 -10.97 10.41 -62.60
CA GLY A 377 -11.47 10.87 -63.90
C GLY A 377 -11.71 12.37 -64.04
N GLU A 378 -10.79 13.04 -64.77
CA GLU A 378 -10.96 14.27 -65.58
C GLU A 378 -11.29 15.66 -64.97
N LYS A 379 -10.26 16.52 -65.06
CA LYS A 379 -10.17 17.98 -65.36
C LYS A 379 -11.24 19.01 -64.88
N SER A 380 -10.67 20.05 -64.26
CA SER A 380 -11.17 21.43 -63.96
C SER A 380 -12.22 21.49 -62.84
N VAL A 381 -12.09 22.30 -61.77
CA VAL A 381 -11.84 23.75 -61.70
C VAL A 381 -11.11 24.12 -60.39
N LYS A 382 -10.22 25.12 -60.44
CA LYS A 382 -9.61 25.79 -59.29
C LYS A 382 -10.68 26.63 -58.57
N GLU A 383 -11.12 26.30 -57.35
CA GLU A 383 -11.73 27.30 -56.47
C GLU A 383 -11.83 26.94 -54.97
N GLU A 384 -11.68 25.68 -54.53
CA GLU A 384 -11.94 25.32 -53.11
C GLU A 384 -10.76 25.46 -52.13
N LYS A 385 -9.60 25.98 -52.55
CA LYS A 385 -8.42 26.06 -51.66
C LYS A 385 -8.43 27.26 -50.69
N MET A 386 -9.39 28.18 -50.79
CA MET A 386 -9.46 29.40 -49.97
C MET A 386 -10.33 29.27 -48.71
N ASP A 387 -11.16 28.22 -48.57
CA ASP A 387 -12.20 28.20 -47.52
C ASP A 387 -11.75 27.54 -46.21
N VAL A 388 -10.78 26.61 -46.26
CA VAL A 388 -10.22 25.97 -45.04
C VAL A 388 -9.30 26.90 -44.27
N GLU A 389 -8.55 27.75 -44.98
CA GLU A 389 -7.70 28.79 -44.38
C GLU A 389 -8.56 29.87 -43.71
N SER A 390 -9.70 30.22 -44.35
CA SER A 390 -10.71 31.15 -43.83
C SER A 390 -11.38 30.67 -42.54
N GLN A 391 -11.71 29.38 -42.41
CA GLN A 391 -12.34 28.84 -41.19
C GLN A 391 -11.36 28.69 -40.03
N ALA A 392 -10.13 28.23 -40.28
CA ALA A 392 -9.09 28.23 -39.25
C ALA A 392 -8.83 29.67 -38.75
N GLU A 393 -8.73 30.64 -39.67
CA GLU A 393 -8.54 32.05 -39.34
C GLU A 393 -9.76 32.68 -38.63
N GLN A 394 -10.98 32.20 -38.89
CA GLN A 394 -12.19 32.56 -38.13
C GLN A 394 -12.13 32.01 -36.70
N SER A 395 -11.72 30.76 -36.50
CA SER A 395 -11.53 30.18 -35.17
C SER A 395 -10.41 30.88 -34.38
N TRP A 396 -9.31 31.27 -35.03
CA TRP A 396 -8.26 32.10 -34.42
C TRP A 396 -8.77 33.49 -34.03
N LYS A 397 -9.61 34.12 -34.86
CA LYS A 397 -10.25 35.42 -34.56
C LYS A 397 -11.29 35.31 -33.44
N GLU A 398 -12.00 34.21 -33.33
CA GLU A 398 -12.94 33.95 -32.22
C GLU A 398 -12.20 33.73 -30.89
N LEU A 399 -11.05 33.05 -30.91
CA LEU A 399 -10.19 32.86 -29.74
C LEU A 399 -9.61 34.19 -29.24
N GLU A 400 -9.09 35.03 -30.15
CA GLU A 400 -8.65 36.39 -29.80
C GLU A 400 -9.79 37.28 -29.29
N LYS A 401 -11.00 37.12 -29.83
CA LYS A 401 -12.19 37.88 -29.42
C LYS A 401 -12.66 37.45 -28.04
N TYR A 402 -12.53 36.16 -27.71
CA TYR A 402 -12.84 35.62 -26.38
C TYR A 402 -11.83 36.05 -25.30
N GLU A 403 -10.54 36.14 -25.65
CA GLU A 403 -9.49 36.70 -24.77
C GLU A 403 -9.67 38.20 -24.49
N LYS A 404 -10.28 38.94 -25.43
CA LYS A 404 -10.53 40.40 -25.31
C LYS A 404 -11.88 40.75 -24.65
N MET A 405 -12.75 39.77 -24.37
CA MET A 405 -14.05 39.99 -23.74
C MET A 405 -13.93 40.17 -22.23
N THR A 406 -14.77 41.05 -21.67
CA THR A 406 -14.86 41.25 -20.23
C THR A 406 -15.58 40.09 -19.54
N GLU A 407 -15.27 39.83 -18.26
CA GLU A 407 -15.84 38.71 -17.48
C GLU A 407 -17.38 38.66 -17.49
N ARG A 408 -18.04 39.81 -17.67
CA ARG A 408 -19.50 39.91 -17.75
C ARG A 408 -20.06 39.46 -19.11
N GLU A 409 -19.32 39.66 -20.19
CA GLU A 409 -19.72 39.28 -21.56
C GLU A 409 -19.57 37.77 -21.79
N LYS A 410 -18.55 37.14 -21.18
CA LYS A 410 -18.38 35.67 -21.17
C LYS A 410 -19.54 34.95 -20.49
N GLN A 411 -20.13 35.58 -19.46
CA GLN A 411 -21.24 35.01 -18.69
C GLN A 411 -22.59 35.04 -19.44
N ASP A 412 -22.81 36.01 -20.32
CA ASP A 412 -24.06 36.14 -21.08
C ASP A 412 -24.08 35.27 -22.35
N ALA A 413 -22.92 35.01 -22.97
CA ALA A 413 -22.82 34.10 -24.12
C ALA A 413 -23.18 32.64 -23.77
N ASN A 414 -22.93 32.21 -22.54
CA ASN A 414 -23.16 30.84 -22.07
C ASN A 414 -24.61 30.52 -21.64
N LYS A 415 -25.51 31.51 -21.58
CA LYS A 415 -26.90 31.32 -21.13
C LYS A 415 -27.93 31.04 -22.23
N ALA A 416 -27.55 31.16 -23.50
CA ALA A 416 -28.52 31.20 -24.61
C ALA A 416 -29.00 29.82 -25.09
N ASP A 417 -28.35 28.71 -24.75
CA ASP A 417 -28.70 27.37 -25.25
C ASP A 417 -29.21 26.43 -24.15
N ILE A 418 -30.47 26.58 -23.75
CA ILE A 418 -31.21 25.52 -23.05
C ILE A 418 -32.60 25.39 -23.69
N ALA A 419 -32.76 24.38 -24.55
CA ALA A 419 -34.05 23.88 -25.02
C ALA A 419 -34.28 22.43 -24.55
N PRO A 420 -35.51 22.03 -24.16
CA PRO A 420 -35.75 20.77 -23.44
C PRO A 420 -36.09 19.62 -24.38
N GLN A 421 -35.65 18.39 -24.05
CA GLN A 421 -36.06 17.15 -24.72
C GLN A 421 -36.44 16.05 -23.70
N PRO A 422 -37.24 15.05 -24.12
CA PRO A 422 -38.35 14.51 -23.34
C PRO A 422 -38.09 13.19 -22.60
N LYS A 423 -39.09 12.83 -21.78
CA LYS A 423 -39.22 11.60 -20.97
C LYS A 423 -38.89 10.32 -21.75
N ARG A 424 -38.03 9.45 -21.17
CA ARG A 424 -37.82 8.06 -21.61
C ARG A 424 -38.41 7.04 -20.63
N GLN A 425 -39.19 6.13 -21.19
CA GLN A 425 -39.79 4.95 -20.57
C GLN A 425 -38.74 3.90 -20.17
N ARG A 426 -39.03 3.18 -19.08
CA ARG A 426 -38.42 1.90 -18.69
C ARG A 426 -38.95 0.76 -19.55
N THR A 427 -38.07 -0.16 -19.94
CA THR A 427 -38.36 -1.59 -20.18
C THR A 427 -37.06 -2.38 -20.03
N GLY A 428 -37.07 -3.41 -19.18
CA GLY A 428 -36.00 -4.39 -19.06
C GLY A 428 -36.25 -5.64 -19.90
N LEU A 429 -35.22 -6.50 -19.98
CA LEU A 429 -35.27 -7.98 -19.96
C LEU A 429 -33.85 -8.53 -20.16
N GLU A 430 -33.50 -9.53 -19.33
CA GLU A 430 -32.18 -10.19 -19.25
C GLU A 430 -32.06 -11.43 -20.17
N GLY A 431 -30.79 -11.74 -20.50
CA GLY A 431 -30.27 -13.08 -20.83
C GLY A 431 -29.54 -13.17 -22.19
N PRO A 432 -28.50 -14.04 -22.38
CA PRO A 432 -27.56 -14.66 -21.45
C PRO A 432 -26.08 -14.26 -21.69
N PHE A 433 -25.28 -14.23 -20.62
CA PHE A 433 -23.81 -14.25 -20.56
C PHE A 433 -23.02 -13.69 -21.77
N THR A 434 -22.95 -12.36 -21.83
CA THR A 434 -21.74 -11.65 -22.27
C THR A 434 -21.12 -10.97 -21.04
N PRO A 435 -19.81 -10.73 -20.96
CA PRO A 435 -19.22 -10.00 -19.84
C PRO A 435 -19.80 -8.59 -19.82
N THR A 436 -20.85 -8.40 -19.04
CA THR A 436 -21.48 -7.12 -18.76
C THR A 436 -20.55 -6.33 -17.87
N GLY A 437 -19.78 -5.46 -18.52
CA GLY A 437 -18.81 -4.58 -17.89
C GLY A 437 -17.89 -4.00 -18.96
N ALA A 438 -18.47 -3.45 -20.03
CA ALA A 438 -17.74 -2.64 -21.01
C ALA A 438 -17.41 -1.27 -20.41
N GLY A 439 -16.73 -1.28 -19.27
CA GLY A 439 -16.00 -0.14 -18.75
C GLY A 439 -14.51 -0.31 -19.08
N PRO A 440 -13.72 0.78 -19.10
CA PRO A 440 -12.28 0.71 -19.24
C PRO A 440 -11.68 -0.21 -18.17
N GLN A 441 -10.84 -1.17 -18.58
CA GLN A 441 -10.16 -2.06 -17.64
C GLN A 441 -9.06 -1.27 -16.90
N ASN A 442 -9.28 -0.98 -15.62
CA ASN A 442 -8.28 -0.35 -14.76
C ASN A 442 -7.24 -1.36 -14.23
N LEU A 443 -6.10 -0.86 -13.70
CA LEU A 443 -5.00 -1.71 -13.22
C LEU A 443 -5.43 -2.70 -12.12
N LEU A 444 -6.34 -2.28 -11.24
CA LEU A 444 -6.88 -3.14 -10.18
C LEU A 444 -7.66 -4.33 -10.79
N SER A 445 -8.46 -4.08 -11.82
CA SER A 445 -9.20 -5.12 -12.53
C SER A 445 -8.26 -6.08 -13.26
N LEU A 446 -7.19 -5.58 -13.90
CA LEU A 446 -6.17 -6.41 -14.55
C LEU A 446 -5.47 -7.32 -13.54
N TRP A 447 -5.03 -6.76 -12.42
CA TRP A 447 -4.41 -7.53 -11.34
C TRP A 447 -5.36 -8.56 -10.75
N THR A 448 -6.57 -8.15 -10.38
CA THR A 448 -7.58 -9.01 -9.76
C THR A 448 -7.99 -10.14 -10.69
N ASN A 449 -8.20 -9.87 -11.97
CA ASN A 449 -8.53 -10.88 -12.98
C ASN A 449 -7.37 -11.86 -13.19
N ARG A 450 -6.13 -11.37 -13.20
CA ARG A 450 -4.94 -12.22 -13.27
C ARG A 450 -4.84 -13.12 -12.05
N ILE A 451 -4.99 -12.58 -10.85
CA ILE A 451 -4.92 -13.32 -9.58
C ILE A 451 -6.05 -14.36 -9.50
N LYS A 452 -7.29 -13.99 -9.84
CA LYS A 452 -8.43 -14.93 -9.92
C LYS A 452 -8.16 -16.05 -10.93
N SER A 453 -7.60 -15.73 -12.09
CA SER A 453 -7.23 -16.71 -13.14
C SER A 453 -6.09 -17.64 -12.71
N VAL A 454 -5.10 -17.13 -11.96
CA VAL A 454 -4.02 -17.95 -11.41
C VAL A 454 -4.52 -18.85 -10.28
N HIS A 455 -5.38 -18.34 -9.39
CA HIS A 455 -5.98 -19.13 -8.31
C HIS A 455 -6.94 -20.19 -8.83
N SER A 456 -7.76 -19.88 -9.84
CA SER A 456 -8.67 -20.86 -10.44
C SER A 456 -7.92 -22.02 -11.13
N ARG A 457 -6.67 -21.80 -11.55
CA ARG A 457 -5.80 -22.86 -12.08
C ARG A 457 -5.08 -23.68 -11.01
N ARG A 458 -5.00 -23.19 -9.78
CA ARG A 458 -4.25 -23.83 -8.66
C ARG A 458 -5.15 -24.49 -7.63
N HIS A 459 -6.44 -24.17 -7.59
CA HIS A 459 -7.42 -24.80 -6.73
C HIS A 459 -8.28 -25.77 -7.52
N GLU A 460 -8.36 -27.03 -7.07
CA GLU A 460 -9.46 -27.91 -7.45
C GLU A 460 -10.77 -27.29 -6.98
N GLU A 461 -11.78 -27.30 -7.86
CA GLU A 461 -13.08 -26.73 -7.58
C GLU A 461 -13.73 -27.45 -6.39
N PHE A 462 -14.30 -26.67 -5.46
CA PHE A 462 -14.95 -27.24 -4.28
C PHE A 462 -16.12 -28.13 -4.74
N SER A 463 -16.04 -29.44 -4.49
CA SER A 463 -17.02 -30.43 -5.00
C SER A 463 -18.46 -30.09 -4.65
N GLY A 464 -18.70 -29.48 -3.48
CA GLY A 464 -20.05 -29.05 -3.09
C GLY A 464 -20.66 -27.94 -3.96
N ARG A 465 -19.84 -27.19 -4.73
CA ARG A 465 -20.33 -26.21 -5.73
C ARG A 465 -20.70 -26.88 -7.06
N GLN A 466 -20.14 -28.04 -7.36
CA GLN A 466 -20.49 -28.80 -8.57
C GLN A 466 -21.92 -29.37 -8.48
N GLU A 467 -22.40 -29.61 -7.26
CA GLU A 467 -23.77 -30.07 -7.00
C GLU A 467 -24.81 -28.93 -6.91
N SER A 468 -24.36 -27.67 -6.80
CA SER A 468 -25.25 -26.49 -6.72
C SER A 468 -25.31 -25.79 -8.08
N GLY A 469 -26.46 -25.77 -8.74
CA GLY A 469 -26.65 -25.15 -10.06
C GLY A 469 -26.34 -23.65 -10.15
N GLU A 470 -26.16 -22.96 -9.02
CA GLU A 470 -25.92 -21.51 -8.93
C GLU A 470 -24.49 -21.14 -8.45
N GLY A 471 -23.57 -22.10 -8.33
CA GLY A 471 -22.18 -21.83 -7.92
C GLY A 471 -22.00 -21.45 -6.43
N ILE A 472 -23.06 -21.52 -5.63
CA ILE A 472 -23.03 -21.35 -4.18
C ILE A 472 -23.35 -22.69 -3.53
N ALA A 473 -22.36 -23.31 -2.89
CA ALA A 473 -22.57 -24.55 -2.16
C ALA A 473 -23.33 -24.30 -0.86
N GLU A 474 -24.53 -24.87 -0.75
CA GLU A 474 -25.28 -24.90 0.51
C GLU A 474 -24.61 -25.82 1.52
N LEU A 475 -24.04 -25.23 2.57
CA LEU A 475 -23.48 -25.96 3.70
C LEU A 475 -24.59 -26.28 4.71
N TYR A 476 -24.46 -27.41 5.40
CA TYR A 476 -25.36 -27.82 6.49
C TYR A 476 -26.84 -28.04 6.10
N LYS A 477 -27.09 -28.67 4.95
CA LYS A 477 -28.46 -29.04 4.51
C LYS A 477 -29.28 -29.75 5.62
N HIS A 478 -28.62 -30.58 6.42
CA HIS A 478 -29.21 -31.31 7.56
C HIS A 478 -29.69 -30.43 8.73
N LEU A 479 -29.28 -29.17 8.81
CA LEU A 479 -29.77 -28.22 9.82
C LEU A 479 -31.09 -27.55 9.41
N ASN A 480 -31.45 -27.63 8.12
CA ASN A 480 -32.72 -27.14 7.58
C ASN A 480 -33.80 -28.24 7.50
N GLU A 481 -33.46 -29.49 7.80
CA GLU A 481 -34.46 -30.55 7.93
C GLU A 481 -35.24 -30.35 9.25
N PRO A 482 -36.59 -30.27 9.20
CA PRO A 482 -37.37 -30.17 10.41
C PRO A 482 -37.13 -31.42 11.26
N LYS A 483 -36.71 -31.23 12.52
CA LYS A 483 -36.48 -32.31 13.48
C LYS A 483 -37.69 -33.24 13.52
N GLU A 484 -37.57 -34.41 12.91
CA GLU A 484 -38.53 -35.50 13.13
C GLU A 484 -38.48 -35.86 14.61
N THR A 485 -39.61 -35.67 15.27
CA THR A 485 -39.83 -36.05 16.65
C THR A 485 -39.85 -37.57 16.78
N GLY A 486 -38.82 -38.10 17.45
CA GLY A 486 -38.92 -39.27 18.30
C GLY A 486 -38.43 -40.58 17.71
N GLU A 487 -37.37 -41.12 18.32
CA GLU A 487 -37.51 -42.39 19.01
C GLU A 487 -36.43 -42.52 20.09
N GLN A 488 -36.87 -42.94 21.28
CA GLN A 488 -36.04 -43.29 22.41
C GLN A 488 -35.26 -44.56 22.10
N THR A 489 -33.96 -44.56 22.32
CA THR A 489 -33.25 -45.80 22.64
C THR A 489 -32.20 -45.55 23.71
N LYS A 490 -32.46 -46.16 24.89
CA LYS A 490 -31.47 -46.56 25.90
C LYS A 490 -30.30 -47.27 25.17
N ILE A 491 -29.03 -47.00 25.45
CA ILE A 491 -28.25 -47.29 26.67
C ILE A 491 -27.12 -46.27 26.77
#